data_AF-A0A967TIK1-F1
#
_entry.id   AF-A0A967TIK1-F1
#
_cell.length_a   1.000
_cell.length_b   1.000
_cell.length_c   1.000
_cell.angle_alpha   90.00
_cell.angle_beta   90.00
_cell.angle_gamma   90.00
#
_symmetry.space_group_name_H-M   'P 1'
#
loop_
_entity.id
_entity.type
_entity.pdbx_description
1 polymer ?
#
loop_
_entity_poly.entity_id
_entity_poly.type
_entity_poly.pdbx_seq_one_letter_code
_entity_poly.pdbx_strand_id
1 'polypeptide(L)'
;MALTDEEGLTAFEAVGEEELPATEDGWVADTLVAAIDGWYSYDPQTHVVSASQEAVWKVRAADGDSFAKLHVVAIESPTREHAGTVTLEFAVQEAAGEAMGSDRTLEVDLSQGGSVRVHLETGQVTEDADAWDLWIEGYTIRVNGGVSGDGQAGAVRVDETYAEMTDASDLSAGHYGGDSYGGVFSAAVSGRRWYRYNLEGQHQIW
;
A
#
# COMPACT_ATOMS: atom_id res chain seq x y z
N MET A 1 -33.74 -21.20 -15.24
CA MET A 1 -33.91 -22.66 -15.15
C MET A 1 -32.59 -23.20 -14.63
N ALA A 2 -32.56 -23.94 -13.53
CA ALA A 2 -31.32 -24.48 -12.99
C ALA A 2 -30.88 -25.71 -13.81
N LEU A 3 -29.57 -25.88 -14.01
CA LEU A 3 -29.00 -27.05 -14.66
C LEU A 3 -29.24 -28.28 -13.78
N THR A 4 -29.59 -29.40 -14.41
CA THR A 4 -29.50 -30.73 -13.78
C THR A 4 -28.04 -31.14 -13.57
N ASP A 5 -27.77 -32.16 -12.77
CA ASP A 5 -26.40 -32.63 -12.50
C ASP A 5 -25.65 -33.04 -13.79
N GLU A 6 -26.35 -33.66 -14.74
CA GLU A 6 -25.81 -34.08 -16.03
C GLU A 6 -25.53 -32.88 -16.97
N GLU A 7 -26.43 -31.89 -16.98
CA GLU A 7 -26.21 -30.64 -17.71
C GLU A 7 -25.10 -29.79 -17.07
N GLY A 8 -24.96 -29.82 -15.75
CA GLY A 8 -23.90 -29.14 -15.01
C GLY A 8 -22.52 -29.74 -15.27
N LEU A 9 -22.42 -31.08 -15.27
CA LEU A 9 -21.18 -31.77 -15.64
C LEU A 9 -20.81 -31.47 -17.10
N THR A 10 -21.78 -31.56 -18.01
CA THR A 10 -21.57 -31.25 -19.43
C THR A 10 -21.08 -29.80 -19.62
N ALA A 11 -21.68 -28.84 -18.91
CA ALA A 11 -21.27 -27.44 -18.97
C ALA A 11 -19.86 -27.22 -18.39
N PHE A 12 -19.51 -27.90 -17.30
CA PHE A 12 -18.17 -27.81 -16.71
C PHE A 12 -17.10 -28.41 -17.63
N GLU A 13 -17.36 -29.57 -18.22
CA GLU A 13 -16.44 -30.24 -19.15
C GLU A 13 -16.30 -29.48 -20.48
N ALA A 14 -17.28 -28.65 -20.85
CA ALA A 14 -17.22 -27.78 -22.02
C ALA A 14 -16.35 -26.53 -21.81
N VAL A 15 -15.94 -26.20 -20.58
CA VAL A 15 -15.02 -25.08 -20.33
C VAL A 15 -13.63 -25.44 -20.86
N GLY A 16 -13.27 -24.84 -21.99
CA GLY A 16 -12.00 -25.02 -22.66
C GLY A 16 -11.16 -23.74 -22.73
N GLU A 17 -10.02 -23.81 -23.39
CA GLU A 17 -9.09 -22.68 -23.58
C GLU A 17 -9.75 -21.49 -24.30
N GLU A 18 -10.74 -21.74 -25.15
CA GLU A 18 -11.51 -20.71 -25.87
C GLU A 18 -12.43 -19.87 -24.95
N GLU A 19 -12.77 -20.39 -23.77
CA GLU A 19 -13.58 -19.69 -22.76
C GLU A 19 -12.72 -18.88 -21.76
N LEU A 20 -11.39 -19.04 -21.81
CA LEU A 20 -10.48 -18.24 -21.01
C LEU A 20 -10.37 -16.81 -21.59
N PRO A 21 -10.21 -15.78 -20.75
CA PRO A 21 -10.00 -14.43 -21.26
C PRO A 21 -8.76 -14.38 -22.16
N ALA A 22 -8.97 -13.95 -23.41
CA ALA A 22 -7.91 -13.85 -24.41
C ALA A 22 -6.93 -12.69 -24.17
N THR A 23 -7.28 -11.76 -23.26
CA THR A 23 -6.46 -10.59 -22.90
C THR A 23 -6.29 -10.51 -21.39
N GLU A 24 -5.17 -9.93 -20.95
CA GLU A 24 -4.84 -9.76 -19.53
C GLU A 24 -5.91 -8.99 -18.75
N ASP A 25 -6.60 -8.03 -19.39
CA ASP A 25 -7.69 -7.25 -18.79
C ASP A 25 -8.91 -8.09 -18.36
N GLY A 26 -9.06 -9.31 -18.87
CA GLY A 26 -10.13 -10.22 -18.46
C GLY A 26 -9.78 -11.06 -17.23
N TRP A 27 -8.52 -11.02 -16.79
CA TRP A 27 -8.05 -11.63 -15.56
C TRP A 27 -8.14 -10.64 -14.40
N VAL A 28 -8.45 -11.15 -13.22
CA VAL A 28 -8.37 -10.37 -11.98
C VAL A 28 -7.18 -10.89 -11.20
N ALA A 29 -6.20 -10.02 -10.96
CA ALA A 29 -5.03 -10.33 -10.16
C ALA A 29 -5.20 -9.82 -8.72
N ASP A 30 -4.43 -10.41 -7.79
CA ASP A 30 -4.28 -9.83 -6.47
C ASP A 30 -3.68 -8.42 -6.60
N THR A 31 -4.03 -7.54 -5.65
CA THR A 31 -3.56 -6.16 -5.67
C THR A 31 -2.68 -5.90 -4.46
N LEU A 32 -1.61 -5.15 -4.65
CA LEU A 32 -0.76 -4.71 -3.57
C LEU A 32 -1.57 -3.89 -2.55
N VAL A 33 -1.44 -4.25 -1.28
CA VAL A 33 -1.90 -3.47 -0.13
C VAL A 33 -0.66 -2.96 0.58
N ALA A 34 -0.37 -1.69 0.34
CA ALA A 34 0.75 -1.00 0.96
C ALA A 34 0.52 -0.80 2.47
N ALA A 35 1.58 -0.95 3.26
CA ALA A 35 1.52 -0.66 4.70
C ALA A 35 1.34 0.83 5.00
N ILE A 36 1.77 1.70 4.07
CA ILE A 36 1.58 3.14 4.11
C ILE A 36 0.49 3.50 3.09
N ASP A 37 -0.74 3.60 3.56
CA ASP A 37 -1.92 3.99 2.78
C ASP A 37 -2.54 5.31 3.29
N GLY A 38 -3.50 5.89 2.59
CA GLY A 38 -4.24 7.07 3.09
C GLY A 38 -3.44 8.36 3.29
N TRP A 39 -2.19 8.42 2.80
CA TRP A 39 -1.29 9.57 2.91
C TRP A 39 -1.66 10.76 2.03
N TYR A 40 -2.63 10.58 1.13
CA TYR A 40 -3.24 11.65 0.36
C TYR A 40 -4.76 11.55 0.40
N SER A 41 -5.40 12.66 0.07
CA SER A 41 -6.84 12.80 -0.12
C SER A 41 -7.12 13.39 -1.50
N TYR A 42 -8.24 12.99 -2.08
CA TYR A 42 -8.75 13.54 -3.33
C TYR A 42 -10.16 14.09 -3.08
N ASP A 43 -10.36 15.37 -3.39
CA ASP A 43 -11.67 16.01 -3.38
C ASP A 43 -12.35 15.80 -4.75
N PRO A 44 -13.42 15.01 -4.84
CA PRO A 44 -14.10 14.74 -6.10
C PRO A 44 -14.89 15.94 -6.66
N GLN A 45 -15.14 16.98 -5.86
CA GLN A 45 -15.82 18.20 -6.31
C GLN A 45 -14.84 19.20 -6.95
N THR A 46 -13.67 19.38 -6.33
CA THR A 46 -12.66 20.34 -6.78
C THR A 46 -11.55 19.71 -7.62
N HIS A 47 -11.51 18.38 -7.68
CA HIS A 47 -10.46 17.58 -8.31
C HIS A 47 -9.05 17.86 -7.76
N VAL A 48 -8.97 18.35 -6.52
CA VAL A 48 -7.71 18.64 -5.84
C VAL A 48 -7.23 17.39 -5.13
N VAL A 49 -5.94 17.09 -5.30
CA VAL A 49 -5.20 16.10 -4.52
C VAL A 49 -4.34 16.85 -3.51
N SER A 50 -4.40 16.44 -2.25
CA SER A 50 -3.62 17.04 -1.17
C SER A 50 -3.11 15.99 -0.18
N ALA A 51 -1.98 16.27 0.45
CA ALA A 51 -1.45 15.44 1.51
C ALA A 51 -2.45 15.33 2.69
N SER A 52 -2.55 14.14 3.27
CA SER A 52 -3.39 13.89 4.43
C SER A 52 -2.70 14.41 5.70
N GLN A 53 -3.18 15.54 6.22
CA GLN A 53 -2.56 16.24 7.35
C GLN A 53 -2.61 15.44 8.67
N GLU A 54 -3.53 14.48 8.79
CA GLU A 54 -3.72 13.67 10.01
C GLU A 54 -3.13 12.25 9.88
N ALA A 55 -2.56 11.90 8.73
CA ALA A 55 -2.05 10.56 8.49
C ALA A 55 -0.55 10.52 8.79
N VAL A 56 -0.18 9.88 9.90
CA VAL A 56 1.22 9.73 10.34
C VAL A 56 1.50 8.28 10.68
N TRP A 57 2.75 7.86 10.50
CA TRP A 57 3.18 6.48 10.71
C TRP A 57 4.39 6.40 11.63
N LYS A 58 4.41 5.33 12.43
CA LYS A 58 5.65 4.75 12.94
C LYS A 58 6.13 3.74 11.91
N VAL A 59 7.39 3.83 11.55
CA VAL A 59 8.04 2.98 10.55
C VAL A 59 9.19 2.26 11.23
N ARG A 60 9.29 0.95 11.05
CA ARG A 60 10.50 0.17 11.28
C ARG A 60 11.24 0.12 9.94
N ALA A 61 12.53 0.41 9.95
CA ALA A 61 13.35 0.42 8.74
C ALA A 61 13.69 -0.99 8.25
N ALA A 62 14.28 -1.07 7.05
CA ALA A 62 14.60 -2.33 6.39
C ALA A 62 15.65 -3.16 7.13
N ASP A 63 16.56 -2.50 7.84
CA ASP A 63 17.57 -3.13 8.71
C ASP A 63 16.94 -3.93 9.87
N GLY A 64 15.74 -3.53 10.30
CA GLY A 64 15.02 -4.06 11.45
C GLY A 64 15.44 -3.47 12.81
N ASP A 65 16.39 -2.57 12.85
CA ASP A 65 16.96 -1.96 14.05
C ASP A 65 16.54 -0.50 14.22
N SER A 66 16.50 0.27 13.14
CA SER A 66 16.13 1.68 13.17
C SER A 66 14.63 1.90 12.97
N PHE A 67 14.13 3.01 13.50
CA PHE A 67 12.72 3.39 13.47
C PHE A 67 12.57 4.84 13.01
N ALA A 68 11.41 5.20 12.47
CA ALA A 68 11.12 6.56 12.06
C ALA A 68 9.67 6.95 12.36
N LYS A 69 9.45 8.23 12.62
CA LYS A 69 8.15 8.85 12.38
C LYS A 69 8.10 9.38 10.95
N LEU A 70 6.97 9.24 10.28
CA LEU A 70 6.78 9.64 8.88
C LEU A 70 5.46 10.39 8.71
N HIS A 71 5.49 11.46 7.94
CA HIS A 71 4.33 12.22 7.47
C HIS A 71 4.56 12.70 6.03
N VAL A 72 3.51 12.72 5.21
CA VAL A 72 3.54 13.43 3.92
C VAL A 72 2.92 14.80 4.14
N VAL A 73 3.67 15.87 3.88
CA VAL A 73 3.23 17.25 4.21
C VAL A 73 2.79 18.05 2.99
N ALA A 74 3.26 17.69 1.79
CA ALA A 74 2.88 18.37 0.55
C ALA A 74 2.84 17.42 -0.65
N ILE A 75 1.97 17.75 -1.60
CA ILE A 75 1.87 17.14 -2.93
C ILE A 75 1.71 18.29 -3.93
N GLU A 76 2.65 18.43 -4.84
CA GLU A 76 2.69 19.53 -5.80
C GLU A 76 2.56 19.03 -7.23
N SER A 77 1.71 19.71 -8.01
CA SER A 77 1.41 19.35 -9.40
C SER A 77 1.03 17.88 -9.63
N PRO A 78 0.16 17.27 -8.79
CA PRO A 78 -0.30 15.90 -9.02
C PRO A 78 -1.11 15.81 -10.32
N THR A 79 -1.00 14.68 -10.99
CA THR A 79 -1.84 14.30 -12.13
C THR A 79 -2.58 13.00 -11.81
N ARG A 80 -3.43 12.55 -12.74
CA ARG A 80 -4.07 11.23 -12.61
C ARG A 80 -3.06 10.08 -12.65
N GLU A 81 -1.93 10.27 -13.31
CA GLU A 81 -0.93 9.21 -13.56
C GLU A 81 0.18 9.20 -12.51
N HIS A 82 0.53 10.36 -11.94
CA HIS A 82 1.61 10.49 -10.97
C HIS A 82 1.31 11.54 -9.89
N ALA A 83 1.85 11.34 -8.69
CA ALA A 83 1.65 12.25 -7.56
C ALA A 83 2.39 13.59 -7.69
N GLY A 84 3.19 13.81 -8.74
CA GLY A 84 3.97 15.05 -8.89
C GLY A 84 5.13 15.07 -7.91
N THR A 85 5.36 16.18 -7.23
CA THR A 85 6.40 16.26 -6.17
C THR A 85 5.77 16.01 -4.81
N VAL A 86 6.25 15.00 -4.10
CA VAL A 86 5.78 14.64 -2.75
C VAL A 86 6.83 15.08 -1.73
N THR A 87 6.43 15.81 -0.70
CA THR A 87 7.33 16.19 0.40
C THR A 87 7.08 15.30 1.60
N LEU A 88 8.08 14.50 1.94
CA LEU A 88 8.12 13.69 3.16
C LEU A 88 8.67 14.53 4.30
N GLU A 89 8.07 14.42 5.48
CA GLU A 89 8.60 14.87 6.76
C GLU A 89 8.85 13.63 7.64
N PHE A 90 10.06 13.49 8.19
CA PHE A 90 10.43 12.34 8.99
C PHE A 90 11.56 12.64 9.98
N ALA A 91 11.62 11.85 11.05
CA ALA A 91 12.75 11.79 11.97
C ALA A 91 13.04 10.33 12.31
N VAL A 92 14.31 10.00 12.51
CA VAL A 92 14.79 8.63 12.75
C VAL A 92 15.27 8.46 14.18
N GLN A 93 14.91 7.34 14.79
CA GLN A 93 15.58 6.74 15.94
C GLN A 93 16.52 5.67 15.41
N GLU A 94 17.82 5.86 15.66
CA GLU A 94 18.88 4.95 15.19
C GLU A 94 18.74 3.53 15.74
N ALA A 95 18.08 3.37 16.89
CA ALA A 95 17.73 2.07 17.46
C ALA A 95 16.52 2.18 18.39
N ALA A 96 15.91 1.04 18.72
CA ALA A 96 14.82 0.98 19.70
C ALA A 96 15.22 1.59 21.06
N GLY A 97 14.40 2.50 21.57
CA GLY A 97 14.62 3.21 22.84
C GLY A 97 15.64 4.34 22.79
N GLU A 98 16.32 4.56 21.66
CA GLU A 98 17.14 5.76 21.45
C GLU A 98 16.27 7.00 21.23
N ALA A 99 16.85 8.18 21.43
CA ALA A 99 16.11 9.43 21.23
C ALA A 99 15.73 9.63 19.76
N MET A 100 14.52 10.14 19.52
CA MET A 100 14.11 10.60 18.18
C MET A 100 15.07 11.68 17.68
N GLY A 101 15.58 11.49 16.47
CA GLY A 101 16.43 12.44 15.78
C GLY A 101 15.70 13.75 15.45
N SER A 102 16.42 14.64 14.76
CA SER A 102 15.83 15.89 14.28
C SER A 102 14.91 15.66 13.08
N ASP A 103 13.84 16.46 12.99
CA ASP A 103 12.95 16.45 11.84
C ASP A 103 13.70 16.83 10.56
N ARG A 104 13.45 16.08 9.50
CA ARG A 104 13.99 16.24 8.15
C ARG A 104 12.85 16.30 7.16
N THR A 105 13.09 16.99 6.05
CA THR A 105 12.20 16.98 4.89
C THR A 105 12.92 16.47 3.65
N LEU A 106 12.25 15.66 2.85
CA LEU A 106 12.76 15.19 1.56
C LEU A 106 11.69 15.38 0.47
N GLU A 107 12.04 16.07 -0.60
CA GLU A 107 11.23 16.16 -1.80
C GLU A 107 11.51 14.95 -2.71
N VAL A 108 10.45 14.29 -3.13
CA VAL A 108 10.45 13.14 -4.02
C VAL A 108 9.73 13.54 -5.30
N ASP A 109 10.49 13.73 -6.37
CA ASP A 109 9.96 14.10 -7.68
C ASP A 109 9.51 12.87 -8.47
N LEU A 110 8.20 12.76 -8.68
CA LEU A 110 7.54 11.74 -9.50
C LEU A 110 6.87 12.38 -10.73
N SER A 111 7.17 13.64 -11.03
CA SER A 111 6.47 14.44 -12.05
C SER A 111 6.64 13.92 -13.48
N GLN A 112 7.67 13.12 -13.74
CA GLN A 112 7.93 12.49 -15.04
C GLN A 112 7.42 11.03 -15.10
N GLY A 113 6.68 10.59 -14.08
CA GLY A 113 6.40 9.18 -13.87
C GLY A 113 7.66 8.41 -13.42
N GLY A 114 7.48 7.14 -13.09
CA GLY A 114 8.53 6.29 -12.54
C GLY A 114 8.46 6.21 -11.02
N SER A 115 9.61 5.91 -10.42
CA SER A 115 9.66 5.49 -9.02
C SER A 115 10.94 5.93 -8.34
N VAL A 116 10.84 6.28 -7.06
CA VAL A 116 11.96 6.79 -6.26
C VAL A 116 12.08 5.97 -4.99
N ARG A 117 13.31 5.55 -4.65
CA ARG A 117 13.64 4.85 -3.41
C ARG A 117 14.31 5.79 -2.43
N VAL A 118 13.93 5.70 -1.16
CA VAL A 118 14.43 6.54 -0.07
C VAL A 118 15.04 5.65 1.00
N HIS A 119 16.22 6.04 1.48
CA HIS A 119 16.83 5.49 2.69
C HIS A 119 16.61 6.49 3.83
N LEU A 120 15.86 6.10 4.84
CA LEU A 120 15.41 6.97 5.93
C LEU A 120 16.57 7.38 6.84
N GLU A 121 17.50 6.47 7.12
CA GLU A 121 18.64 6.76 8.00
C GLU A 121 19.51 7.87 7.41
N THR A 122 19.89 7.78 6.13
CA THR A 122 20.63 8.88 5.45
C THR A 122 19.73 10.06 5.13
N GLY A 123 18.42 9.85 4.98
CA GLY A 123 17.44 10.85 4.60
C GLY A 123 17.59 11.28 3.14
N GLN A 124 17.99 10.35 2.27
CA GLN A 124 18.30 10.63 0.86
C GLN A 124 17.64 9.61 -0.07
N VAL A 125 17.47 10.01 -1.32
CA VAL A 125 17.17 9.08 -2.42
C VAL A 125 18.35 8.13 -2.59
N THR A 126 18.07 6.85 -2.84
CA THR A 126 19.08 5.82 -3.05
C THR A 126 18.79 5.02 -4.32
N GLU A 127 19.85 4.60 -5.02
CA GLU A 127 19.76 3.61 -6.11
C GLU A 127 20.13 2.21 -5.63
N ASP A 128 20.60 2.08 -4.38
CA ASP A 128 20.93 0.80 -3.77
C ASP A 128 19.65 -0.02 -3.58
N ALA A 129 19.62 -1.21 -4.19
CA ALA A 129 18.46 -2.10 -4.15
C ALA A 129 18.27 -2.78 -2.79
N ASP A 130 19.30 -2.78 -1.94
CA ASP A 130 19.29 -3.45 -0.64
C ASP A 130 19.13 -2.45 0.51
N ALA A 131 19.42 -1.15 0.28
CA ALA A 131 19.42 -0.12 1.32
C ALA A 131 18.18 0.81 1.30
N TRP A 132 17.13 0.52 0.53
CA TRP A 132 15.94 1.38 0.55
C TRP A 132 14.99 0.96 1.68
N ASP A 133 14.30 1.95 2.27
CA ASP A 133 13.23 1.73 3.25
C ASP A 133 11.86 1.99 2.64
N LEU A 134 11.76 3.06 1.86
CA LEU A 134 10.54 3.46 1.16
C LEU A 134 10.76 3.44 -0.35
N TRP A 135 9.76 2.98 -1.10
CA TRP A 135 9.74 3.04 -2.55
C TRP A 135 8.42 3.66 -3.01
N ILE A 136 8.51 4.89 -3.53
CA ILE A 136 7.35 5.66 -3.97
C ILE A 136 7.21 5.55 -5.49
N GLU A 137 6.04 5.10 -5.95
CA GLU A 137 5.69 4.94 -7.37
C GLU A 137 4.23 5.36 -7.57
N GLY A 138 4.01 6.38 -8.41
CA GLY A 138 2.68 6.96 -8.61
C GLY A 138 2.08 7.47 -7.29
N TYR A 139 1.02 6.83 -6.82
CA TYR A 139 0.34 7.11 -5.54
C TYR A 139 0.56 6.03 -4.47
N THR A 140 1.54 5.16 -4.66
CA THR A 140 1.86 4.06 -3.74
C THR A 140 3.17 4.35 -3.03
N ILE A 141 3.19 4.19 -1.71
CA ILE A 141 4.41 4.16 -0.90
C ILE A 141 4.58 2.73 -0.39
N ARG A 142 5.59 2.04 -0.90
CA ARG A 142 5.95 0.69 -0.47
C ARG A 142 7.00 0.74 0.62
N VAL A 143 7.03 -0.28 1.47
CA VAL A 143 8.12 -0.50 2.44
C VAL A 143 8.99 -1.67 2.00
N ASN A 144 10.28 -1.66 2.33
CA ASN A 144 11.19 -2.79 2.09
C ASN A 144 10.94 -3.92 3.10
N GLY A 145 9.77 -4.54 2.98
CA GLY A 145 9.34 -5.66 3.79
C GLY A 145 8.01 -6.20 3.31
N GLY A 146 7.66 -7.39 3.80
CA GLY A 146 6.49 -8.12 3.32
C GLY A 146 6.68 -8.59 1.88
N VAL A 147 5.75 -8.27 0.98
CA VAL A 147 5.80 -8.72 -0.42
C VAL A 147 6.60 -7.80 -1.36
N SER A 148 7.00 -6.62 -0.88
CA SER A 148 7.68 -5.59 -1.68
C SER A 148 9.21 -5.65 -1.62
N GLY A 149 9.77 -6.33 -0.63
CA GLY A 149 11.22 -6.44 -0.43
C GLY A 149 11.59 -7.45 0.66
N ASP A 150 12.86 -7.87 0.66
CA ASP A 150 13.40 -8.88 1.58
C ASP A 150 13.82 -8.30 2.94
N GLY A 151 13.73 -6.98 3.11
CA GLY A 151 14.00 -6.30 4.37
C GLY A 151 12.93 -6.52 5.44
N GLN A 152 13.15 -5.92 6.60
CA GLN A 152 12.26 -6.02 7.75
C GLN A 152 11.37 -4.79 7.94
N ALA A 153 11.28 -3.93 6.91
CA ALA A 153 10.55 -2.68 7.03
C ALA A 153 9.06 -2.94 7.19
N GLY A 154 8.43 -2.11 8.01
CA GLY A 154 7.00 -2.17 8.25
C GLY A 154 6.51 -0.85 8.79
N ALA A 155 5.23 -0.57 8.61
CA ALA A 155 4.62 0.67 9.07
C ALA A 155 3.34 0.40 9.86
N VAL A 156 3.01 1.34 10.73
CA VAL A 156 1.75 1.37 11.45
C VAL A 156 1.27 2.81 11.53
N ARG A 157 0.04 3.04 11.06
CA ARG A 157 -0.62 4.33 11.20
C ARG A 157 -1.04 4.53 12.66
N VAL A 158 -0.87 5.73 13.18
CA VAL A 158 -1.23 6.09 14.55
C VAL A 158 -2.11 7.33 14.60
N ASP A 159 -2.84 7.50 15.70
CA ASP A 159 -3.75 8.64 15.91
C ASP A 159 -3.07 9.84 16.62
N GLU A 160 -1.86 9.68 17.14
CA GLU A 160 -1.07 10.79 17.70
C GLU A 160 -0.55 11.71 16.58
N THR A 161 -0.29 12.98 16.88
CA THR A 161 0.24 13.91 15.87
C THR A 161 1.74 13.67 15.61
N TYR A 162 2.24 14.06 14.43
CA TYR A 162 3.67 14.00 14.10
C TYR A 162 4.56 14.72 15.12
N ALA A 163 4.07 15.83 15.68
CA ALA A 163 4.78 16.65 16.67
C ALA A 163 4.83 16.01 18.06
N GLU A 164 3.80 15.25 18.44
CA GLU A 164 3.73 14.56 19.74
C GLU A 164 4.49 13.24 19.74
N MET A 165 4.68 12.64 18.57
CA MET A 165 5.39 11.37 18.41
C MET A 165 6.90 11.54 18.70
N THR A 166 7.32 11.11 19.88
CA THR A 166 8.73 11.13 20.30
C THR A 166 9.38 9.74 20.36
N ASP A 167 8.60 8.68 20.19
CA ASP A 167 9.10 7.30 20.15
C ASP A 167 8.28 6.49 19.14
N ALA A 168 8.94 6.10 18.05
CA ALA A 168 8.44 5.25 16.99
C ALA A 168 8.78 3.77 17.21
N SER A 169 9.42 3.39 18.33
CA SER A 169 9.85 2.03 18.68
C SER A 169 9.08 1.42 19.87
N ASP A 170 8.06 2.12 20.37
CA ASP A 170 7.26 1.77 21.55
C ASP A 170 6.22 0.66 21.32
N LEU A 171 6.05 0.22 20.07
CA LEU A 171 5.17 -0.89 19.70
C LEU A 171 5.96 -2.19 19.54
N SER A 172 5.30 -3.32 19.77
CA SER A 172 5.92 -4.61 19.48
C SER A 172 6.08 -4.81 17.97
N ALA A 173 7.13 -5.52 17.56
CA ALA A 173 7.48 -5.73 16.15
C ALA A 173 6.31 -6.22 15.27
N GLY A 174 5.36 -6.99 15.82
CA GLY A 174 4.19 -7.47 15.08
C GLY A 174 3.15 -6.40 14.71
N HIS A 175 3.27 -5.17 15.22
CA HIS A 175 2.42 -4.05 14.82
C HIS A 175 2.89 -3.38 13.53
N TYR A 176 4.18 -3.49 13.18
CA TYR A 176 4.74 -2.92 11.96
C TYR A 176 4.44 -3.86 10.80
N GLY A 177 3.34 -3.62 10.11
CA GLY A 177 2.95 -4.40 8.94
C GLY A 177 3.86 -4.09 7.76
N GLY A 178 4.38 -5.13 7.10
CA GLY A 178 4.96 -4.98 5.76
C GLY A 178 3.87 -4.90 4.69
N ASP A 179 4.27 -4.64 3.44
CA ASP A 179 3.34 -4.68 2.33
C ASP A 179 2.80 -6.10 2.13
N SER A 180 1.56 -6.22 1.65
CA SER A 180 0.92 -7.52 1.42
C SER A 180 0.17 -7.56 0.09
N TYR A 181 -0.21 -8.75 -0.35
CA TYR A 181 -1.21 -8.88 -1.41
C TYR A 181 -2.60 -8.98 -0.78
N GLY A 182 -3.50 -8.10 -1.20
CA GLY A 182 -4.93 -8.23 -0.96
C GLY A 182 -5.51 -9.25 -1.93
N GLY A 183 -6.46 -10.06 -1.44
CA GLY A 183 -7.06 -11.10 -2.28
C GLY A 183 -7.88 -10.55 -3.45
N VAL A 184 -7.93 -11.30 -4.55
CA VAL A 184 -8.75 -11.08 -5.77
C VAL A 184 -10.24 -10.85 -5.49
N PHE A 185 -10.71 -11.25 -4.30
CA PHE A 185 -12.10 -11.13 -3.86
C PHE A 185 -12.38 -9.90 -2.99
N SER A 186 -11.38 -9.06 -2.75
CA SER A 186 -11.63 -7.78 -2.09
C SER A 186 -12.57 -6.94 -2.97
N ALA A 187 -13.61 -6.36 -2.35
CA ALA A 187 -14.63 -5.61 -3.05
C ALA A 187 -14.05 -4.40 -3.84
N ALA A 188 -12.86 -3.93 -3.43
CA ALA A 188 -12.11 -2.87 -4.07
C ALA A 188 -11.50 -3.29 -5.44
N VAL A 189 -11.14 -4.56 -5.61
CA VAL A 189 -10.44 -5.04 -6.82
C VAL A 189 -11.40 -5.61 -7.85
N SER A 190 -12.39 -6.40 -7.43
CA SER A 190 -13.23 -7.10 -8.41
C SER A 190 -14.46 -6.31 -8.86
N GLY A 191 -14.92 -5.32 -8.09
CA GLY A 191 -16.23 -4.67 -8.26
C GLY A 191 -17.43 -5.64 -8.16
N ARG A 192 -17.16 -6.94 -7.95
CA ARG A 192 -18.12 -8.04 -7.91
C ARG A 192 -18.33 -8.42 -6.45
N ARG A 193 -19.50 -8.08 -5.92
CA ARG A 193 -20.00 -8.71 -4.70
C ARG A 193 -20.22 -10.18 -5.04
N TRP A 194 -19.50 -11.08 -4.39
CA TRP A 194 -19.72 -12.50 -4.59
C TRP A 194 -20.92 -12.91 -3.75
N TYR A 195 -21.92 -13.45 -4.42
CA TYR A 195 -23.15 -13.91 -3.79
C TYR A 195 -23.05 -15.41 -3.53
N ARG A 196 -23.57 -15.87 -2.40
CA ARG A 196 -23.70 -17.32 -2.14
C ARG A 196 -24.98 -17.80 -2.80
N TYR A 197 -24.86 -18.86 -3.61
CA TYR A 197 -26.00 -19.48 -4.25
C TYR A 197 -26.50 -20.66 -3.42
N ASN A 198 -27.82 -20.72 -3.23
CA ASN A 198 -28.53 -21.93 -2.80
C ASN A 198 -28.17 -22.49 -1.41
N LEU A 199 -27.85 -21.62 -0.45
CA LEU A 199 -27.53 -22.03 0.93
C LEU A 199 -28.64 -22.82 1.63
N GLU A 200 -29.90 -22.57 1.26
CA GLU A 200 -31.08 -23.18 1.87
C GLU A 200 -31.80 -24.15 0.91
N GLY A 201 -31.17 -24.54 -0.21
CA GLY A 201 -31.82 -25.39 -1.22
C GLY A 201 -32.96 -24.70 -1.99
N GLN A 202 -33.12 -23.39 -1.84
CA GLN A 202 -34.21 -22.61 -2.45
C GLN A 202 -33.81 -21.82 -3.71
N HIS A 203 -32.62 -22.06 -4.25
CA HIS A 203 -32.12 -21.45 -5.49
C HIS A 203 -32.11 -19.92 -5.45
N GLN A 204 -31.77 -19.34 -4.29
CA GLN A 204 -31.66 -17.90 -4.09
C GLN A 204 -30.21 -17.43 -4.11
N ILE A 205 -30.04 -16.17 -4.55
CA ILE A 205 -28.78 -15.42 -4.53
C ILE A 205 -28.79 -14.57 -3.26
N TRP A 206 -27.76 -14.73 -2.43
CA TRP A 206 -27.59 -14.06 -1.14
C TRP A 206 -26.32 -13.22 -1.12
#